data_AF-A0A519VMP5-F1
#
_entry.id   AF-A0A519VMP5-F1
#
_cell.length_a   1.000
_cell.length_b   1.000
_cell.length_c   1.000
_cell.angle_alpha   90.00
_cell.angle_beta   90.00
_cell.angle_gamma   90.00
#
_symmetry.space_group_name_H-M   'P 1'
#
loop_
_entity.id
_entity.type
_entity.pdbx_description
1 polymer ?
#
loop_
_entity_poly.entity_id
_entity_poly.type
_entity_poly.pdbx_seq_one_letter_code
_entity_poly.pdbx_strand_id
1 'polypeptide(L)'
;VYLRDSHGTNTLSTMGANQTGLFIGTAPKATYRLCITEDAPTESPIEEANWLVAAEYADSCGVDVISSSLGYTTFDNTALSHTYADLNGKTTLITQAATIAARVGMLVVNSAGNDGAATWHYIGAPADADSIISAGAVTAALVRSSFSSYGPTADGRIKPDLAALGTSAAVISATGASVRSSGTSFSCPILAGMAAGFWQANPTLTVQQVISFLKRSGSQALNPDNSLGYGIPNFATAYNLANPTAPLAALQATTLAALQVYPNPSPGDDLTLDVPAELRNTALQVRFYDVRGALVAQQQVSASAAPTVALRPGPLRQGVYTCTVQSATAAPRALRFVKL
;
A
#
# COMPACT_ATOMS: atom_id res chain seq x y z
N VAL A 1 12.14 -14.17 10.98
CA VAL A 1 11.29 -13.01 10.62
C VAL A 1 10.58 -12.39 11.82
N TYR A 2 9.98 -13.15 12.74
CA TYR A 2 9.34 -12.60 13.96
C TYR A 2 10.09 -12.89 15.27
N LEU A 3 11.28 -13.51 15.19
CA LEU A 3 12.06 -13.95 16.36
C LEU A 3 13.37 -13.20 16.57
N ARG A 4 13.84 -12.41 15.59
CA ARG A 4 15.17 -11.77 15.62
C ARG A 4 15.07 -10.26 15.56
N ASP A 5 14.63 -9.75 14.42
CA ASP A 5 14.42 -8.32 14.20
C ASP A 5 12.95 -8.00 13.88
N SER A 6 12.52 -6.78 14.22
CA SER A 6 11.13 -6.33 14.05
C SER A 6 10.77 -5.95 12.62
N HIS A 7 11.75 -5.61 11.78
CA HIS A 7 11.56 -5.14 10.41
C HIS A 7 10.87 -6.18 9.55
N GLY A 8 11.29 -7.44 9.61
CA GLY A 8 10.65 -8.52 8.87
C GLY A 8 9.18 -8.72 9.25
N THR A 9 8.83 -8.53 10.53
CA THR A 9 7.43 -8.57 10.99
C THR A 9 6.62 -7.39 10.45
N ASN A 10 7.19 -6.18 10.53
CA ASN A 10 6.56 -4.97 10.01
C ASN A 10 6.31 -5.08 8.50
N THR A 11 7.31 -5.54 7.75
CA THR A 11 7.25 -5.77 6.29
C THR A 11 6.16 -6.79 5.95
N LEU A 12 6.20 -7.98 6.56
CA LEU A 12 5.21 -9.04 6.35
C LEU A 12 3.79 -8.55 6.65
N SER A 13 3.60 -7.73 7.67
CA SER A 13 2.27 -7.25 8.06
C SER A 13 1.56 -6.50 6.93
N THR A 14 2.30 -5.72 6.13
CA THR A 14 1.71 -4.93 5.03
C THR A 14 1.19 -5.78 3.87
N MET A 15 1.55 -7.07 3.83
CA MET A 15 1.01 -8.06 2.90
C MET A 15 0.06 -9.04 3.59
N GLY A 16 0.52 -9.70 4.65
CA GLY A 16 -0.11 -10.89 5.21
C GLY A 16 -1.04 -10.67 6.40
N ALA A 17 -1.07 -9.48 7.00
CA ALA A 17 -1.95 -9.24 8.14
C ALA A 17 -3.44 -9.31 7.73
N ASN A 18 -4.25 -10.00 8.53
CA ASN A 18 -5.68 -10.18 8.24
C ASN A 18 -6.54 -9.99 9.50
N GLN A 19 -6.49 -8.78 10.07
CA GLN A 19 -7.24 -8.39 11.26
C GLN A 19 -8.45 -7.56 10.83
N THR A 20 -9.61 -8.23 10.68
CA THR A 20 -10.85 -7.59 10.23
C THR A 20 -11.21 -6.39 11.09
N GLY A 21 -11.50 -5.25 10.45
CA GLY A 21 -11.87 -4.00 11.12
C GLY A 21 -10.70 -3.22 11.74
N LEU A 22 -9.47 -3.74 11.65
CA LEU A 22 -8.28 -3.10 12.20
C LEU A 22 -7.16 -2.92 11.16
N PHE A 23 -6.66 -4.01 10.59
CA PHE A 23 -5.55 -3.98 9.66
C PHE A 23 -5.63 -5.13 8.66
N ILE A 24 -5.64 -4.80 7.37
CA ILE A 24 -5.64 -5.78 6.29
C ILE A 24 -4.46 -5.44 5.37
N GLY A 25 -3.54 -6.39 5.23
CA GLY A 25 -2.44 -6.31 4.29
C GLY A 25 -2.93 -6.43 2.84
N THR A 26 -2.02 -6.23 1.90
CA THR A 26 -2.34 -6.21 0.47
C THR A 26 -2.58 -7.61 -0.14
N ALA A 27 -2.09 -8.67 0.50
CA ALA A 27 -2.28 -10.07 0.08
C ALA A 27 -2.55 -11.01 1.28
N PRO A 28 -3.61 -10.76 2.07
CA PRO A 28 -3.82 -11.39 3.38
C PRO A 28 -4.15 -12.89 3.31
N LYS A 29 -4.44 -13.39 2.10
CA LYS A 29 -4.77 -14.81 1.83
C LYS A 29 -3.67 -15.54 1.06
N ALA A 30 -2.53 -14.89 0.78
CA ALA A 30 -1.39 -15.57 0.19
C ALA A 30 -0.74 -16.53 1.20
N THR A 31 -0.01 -17.53 0.68
CA THR A 31 0.84 -18.40 1.50
C THR A 31 2.24 -17.80 1.57
N TYR A 32 2.84 -17.77 2.76
CA TYR A 32 4.13 -17.11 2.98
C TYR A 32 5.22 -18.10 3.34
N ARG A 33 6.36 -18.00 2.64
CA ARG A 33 7.65 -18.57 3.05
C ARG A 33 8.51 -17.45 3.59
N LEU A 34 9.07 -17.63 4.78
CA LEU A 34 9.79 -16.59 5.52
C LEU A 34 11.27 -16.96 5.60
N CYS A 35 12.10 -16.29 4.80
CA CYS A 35 13.54 -16.49 4.76
C CYS A 35 14.23 -15.36 5.53
N ILE A 36 15.23 -15.69 6.35
CA ILE A 36 16.11 -14.70 6.98
C ILE A 36 17.47 -14.84 6.30
N THR A 37 17.92 -13.77 5.65
CA THR A 37 19.16 -13.76 4.86
C THR A 37 20.24 -12.88 5.47
N GLU A 38 19.82 -11.92 6.31
CA GLU A 38 20.67 -10.92 6.96
C GLU A 38 21.03 -11.34 8.39
N ASP A 39 22.23 -10.95 8.82
CA ASP A 39 22.68 -10.96 10.21
C ASP A 39 22.68 -9.53 10.75
N ALA A 40 21.56 -9.12 11.36
CA ALA A 40 21.29 -7.74 11.77
C ALA A 40 22.43 -6.92 12.43
N PRO A 41 23.37 -7.50 13.21
CA PRO A 41 24.47 -6.75 13.80
C PRO A 41 25.60 -6.36 12.83
N THR A 42 25.69 -6.98 11.65
CA THR A 42 26.80 -6.81 10.70
C THR A 42 26.29 -6.67 9.28
N GLU A 43 27.08 -6.03 8.42
CA GLU A 43 26.78 -5.90 6.99
C GLU A 43 27.93 -6.52 6.19
N SER A 44 27.65 -7.64 5.50
CA SER A 44 28.68 -8.47 4.88
C SER A 44 28.22 -9.08 3.55
N PRO A 45 29.10 -9.20 2.53
CA PRO A 45 28.74 -9.79 1.24
C PRO A 45 28.21 -11.23 1.29
N ILE A 46 28.41 -11.95 2.41
CA ILE A 46 27.79 -13.28 2.60
C ILE A 46 26.27 -13.23 2.57
N GLU A 47 25.67 -12.09 2.93
CA GLU A 47 24.21 -11.95 2.93
C GLU A 47 23.62 -11.96 1.53
N GLU A 48 24.37 -11.50 0.52
CA GLU A 48 23.99 -11.66 -0.89
C GLU A 48 23.93 -13.14 -1.28
N ALA A 49 24.88 -13.95 -0.79
CA ALA A 49 24.88 -15.39 -1.02
C ALA A 49 23.73 -16.07 -0.27
N ASN A 50 23.44 -15.65 0.96
CA ASN A 50 22.28 -16.13 1.71
C ASN A 50 20.97 -15.81 0.97
N TRP A 51 20.87 -14.62 0.36
CA TRP A 51 19.72 -14.25 -0.45
C TRP A 51 19.57 -15.13 -1.68
N LEU A 52 20.67 -15.42 -2.39
CA LEU A 52 20.67 -16.38 -3.50
C LEU A 52 20.16 -17.76 -3.05
N VAL A 53 20.67 -18.30 -1.95
CA VAL A 53 20.22 -19.60 -1.41
C VAL A 53 18.74 -19.55 -1.02
N ALA A 54 18.28 -18.44 -0.45
CA ALA A 54 16.86 -18.26 -0.13
C ALA A 54 15.98 -18.20 -1.37
N ALA A 55 16.46 -17.61 -2.47
CA ALA A 55 15.75 -17.58 -3.75
C ALA A 55 15.68 -18.98 -4.39
N GLU A 56 16.75 -19.77 -4.34
CA GLU A 56 16.74 -21.18 -4.78
C GLU A 56 15.76 -22.03 -3.94
N TYR A 57 15.75 -21.81 -2.63
CA TYR A 57 14.78 -22.46 -1.75
C TYR A 57 13.34 -22.05 -2.09
N ALA A 58 13.10 -20.77 -2.39
CA ALA A 58 11.78 -20.26 -2.79
C ALA A 58 11.30 -20.93 -4.08
N ASP A 59 12.17 -21.05 -5.09
CA ASP A 59 11.90 -21.77 -6.34
C ASP A 59 11.52 -23.23 -6.07
N SER A 60 12.30 -23.94 -5.24
CA SER A 60 12.02 -25.34 -4.87
C SER A 60 10.67 -25.55 -4.17
N CYS A 61 10.13 -24.49 -3.56
CA CYS A 61 8.83 -24.48 -2.89
C CYS A 61 7.68 -24.06 -3.81
N GLY A 62 7.94 -23.66 -5.05
CA GLY A 62 6.94 -23.11 -5.97
C GLY A 62 6.43 -21.73 -5.55
N VAL A 63 7.30 -20.86 -5.04
CA VAL A 63 6.94 -19.48 -4.70
C VAL A 63 6.73 -18.66 -5.98
N ASP A 64 5.61 -17.95 -6.09
CA ASP A 64 5.37 -17.07 -7.25
C ASP A 64 6.06 -15.70 -7.09
N VAL A 65 6.02 -15.11 -5.89
CA VAL A 65 6.47 -13.72 -5.64
C VAL A 65 7.46 -13.66 -4.48
N ILE A 66 8.62 -13.04 -4.71
CA ILE A 66 9.59 -12.66 -3.69
C ILE A 66 9.42 -11.16 -3.39
N SER A 67 9.11 -10.81 -2.14
CA SER A 67 9.21 -9.42 -1.64
C SER A 67 10.47 -9.29 -0.80
N SER A 68 11.39 -8.41 -1.21
CA SER A 68 12.71 -8.24 -0.59
C SER A 68 12.91 -6.78 -0.18
N SER A 69 12.84 -6.52 1.13
CA SER A 69 12.88 -5.17 1.70
C SER A 69 14.27 -4.78 2.24
N LEU A 70 15.31 -5.21 1.53
CA LEU A 70 16.72 -5.01 1.82
C LEU A 70 17.47 -4.50 0.58
N GLY A 71 18.72 -4.11 0.76
CA GLY A 71 19.60 -3.80 -0.36
C GLY A 71 21.00 -3.41 0.11
N TYR A 72 21.98 -3.65 -0.76
CA TYR A 72 23.39 -3.56 -0.43
C TYR A 72 24.09 -2.49 -1.27
N THR A 73 24.89 -1.68 -0.59
CA THR A 73 25.77 -0.66 -1.18
C THR A 73 27.08 -0.62 -0.41
N THR A 74 27.01 -0.50 0.91
CA THR A 74 28.18 -0.47 1.81
C THR A 74 28.19 -1.65 2.77
N PHE A 75 29.38 -2.21 3.02
CA PHE A 75 29.60 -3.26 4.03
C PHE A 75 30.52 -2.77 5.15
N ASP A 76 30.52 -3.49 6.28
CA ASP A 76 31.38 -3.20 7.44
C ASP A 76 32.86 -3.17 7.03
N ASN A 77 33.27 -4.11 6.18
CA ASN A 77 34.52 -4.03 5.46
C ASN A 77 34.31 -3.21 4.17
N THR A 78 34.60 -1.92 4.25
CA THR A 78 34.36 -0.96 3.17
C THR A 78 35.12 -1.27 1.86
N ALA A 79 36.18 -2.10 1.92
CA ALA A 79 36.88 -2.56 0.73
C ALA A 79 36.05 -3.52 -0.14
N LEU A 80 34.96 -4.06 0.41
CA LEU A 80 34.02 -4.95 -0.29
C LEU A 80 32.75 -4.23 -0.74
N SER A 81 32.58 -2.95 -0.39
CA SER A 81 31.41 -2.15 -0.76
C SER A 81 31.28 -1.99 -2.27
N HIS A 82 30.04 -1.93 -2.72
CA HIS A 82 29.74 -1.67 -4.13
C HIS A 82 29.95 -0.21 -4.47
N THR A 83 30.53 0.01 -5.64
CA THR A 83 30.58 1.33 -6.26
C THR A 83 29.33 1.57 -7.09
N TYR A 84 29.08 2.83 -7.47
CA TYR A 84 27.95 3.13 -8.35
C TYR A 84 28.07 2.34 -9.66
N ALA A 85 29.27 2.16 -10.20
CA ALA A 85 29.52 1.41 -11.43
C ALA A 85 29.10 -0.08 -11.36
N ASP A 86 29.03 -0.65 -10.15
CA ASP A 86 28.58 -2.02 -9.92
C ASP A 86 27.05 -2.14 -10.00
N LEU A 87 26.31 -1.04 -9.83
CA LEU A 87 24.84 -0.98 -9.90
C LEU A 87 24.31 -0.89 -11.33
N ASN A 88 24.77 -1.82 -12.17
CA ASN A 88 24.48 -1.89 -13.61
C ASN A 88 23.54 -3.05 -13.98
N GLY A 89 22.92 -3.69 -12.98
CA GLY A 89 22.01 -4.82 -13.16
C GLY A 89 22.69 -6.15 -13.42
N LYS A 90 24.03 -6.23 -13.36
CA LYS A 90 24.80 -7.42 -13.78
C LYS A 90 25.99 -7.77 -12.88
N THR A 91 26.56 -6.82 -12.13
CA THR A 91 27.80 -7.07 -11.39
C THR A 91 27.59 -7.83 -10.08
N THR A 92 26.75 -7.32 -9.17
CA THR A 92 26.68 -7.87 -7.80
C THR A 92 26.04 -9.26 -7.77
N LEU A 93 26.37 -10.06 -6.75
CA LEU A 93 25.90 -11.44 -6.66
C LEU A 93 24.38 -11.46 -6.48
N ILE A 94 23.86 -10.62 -5.60
CA ILE A 94 22.42 -10.56 -5.34
C ILE A 94 21.61 -10.09 -6.56
N THR A 95 22.16 -9.19 -7.38
CA THR A 95 21.50 -8.72 -8.62
C THR A 95 21.43 -9.82 -9.66
N GLN A 96 22.51 -10.61 -9.80
CA GLN A 96 22.50 -11.79 -10.65
C GLN A 96 21.48 -12.83 -10.14
N ALA A 97 21.44 -13.06 -8.83
CA ALA A 97 20.49 -13.96 -8.19
C ALA A 97 19.03 -13.54 -8.46
N ALA A 98 18.71 -12.26 -8.28
CA ALA A 98 17.37 -11.71 -8.54
C ALA A 98 16.96 -11.84 -10.02
N THR A 99 17.93 -11.68 -10.92
CA THR A 99 17.72 -11.89 -12.37
C THR A 99 17.46 -13.37 -12.69
N ILE A 100 18.14 -14.30 -12.03
CA ILE A 100 17.90 -15.75 -12.18
C ILE A 100 16.51 -16.12 -11.64
N ALA A 101 16.14 -15.61 -10.46
CA ALA A 101 14.80 -15.78 -9.88
C ALA A 101 13.70 -15.33 -10.86
N ALA A 102 13.87 -14.17 -11.49
CA ALA A 102 12.96 -13.69 -12.53
C ALA A 102 12.92 -14.60 -13.77
N ARG A 103 14.07 -15.16 -14.17
CA ARG A 103 14.19 -16.04 -15.33
C ARG A 103 13.50 -17.39 -15.14
N VAL A 104 13.52 -17.93 -13.92
CA VAL A 104 12.81 -19.19 -13.59
C VAL A 104 11.31 -18.98 -13.36
N GLY A 105 10.83 -17.75 -13.45
CA GLY A 105 9.40 -17.43 -13.46
C GLY A 105 8.86 -16.90 -12.15
N MET A 106 9.71 -16.47 -11.21
CA MET A 106 9.27 -15.78 -10.00
C MET A 106 9.25 -14.26 -10.21
N LEU A 107 8.24 -13.56 -9.71
CA LEU A 107 8.26 -12.11 -9.64
C LEU A 107 9.08 -11.67 -8.42
N VAL A 108 10.19 -10.97 -8.65
CA VAL A 108 10.93 -10.31 -7.56
C VAL A 108 10.49 -8.85 -7.47
N VAL A 109 10.11 -8.42 -6.27
CA VAL A 109 9.87 -7.02 -5.90
C VAL A 109 10.89 -6.65 -4.83
N ASN A 110 11.77 -5.69 -5.10
CA ASN A 110 12.80 -5.24 -4.17
C ASN A 110 12.58 -3.78 -3.78
N SER A 111 12.85 -3.40 -2.54
CA SER A 111 12.88 -1.98 -2.13
C SER A 111 13.95 -1.20 -2.87
N ALA A 112 13.68 0.04 -3.25
CA ALA A 112 14.65 0.87 -3.98
C ALA A 112 15.85 1.31 -3.10
N GLY A 113 15.67 1.43 -1.79
CA GLY A 113 16.65 2.01 -0.87
C GLY A 113 16.12 3.28 -0.19
N ASN A 114 16.78 3.71 0.89
CA ASN A 114 16.36 4.85 1.73
C ASN A 114 17.39 6.00 1.73
N ASP A 115 18.29 6.02 0.76
CA ASP A 115 19.41 6.96 0.68
C ASP A 115 19.09 8.22 -0.13
N GLY A 116 17.86 8.42 -0.59
CA GLY A 116 17.50 9.51 -1.51
C GLY A 116 17.80 10.93 -1.02
N ALA A 117 18.03 11.12 0.29
CA ALA A 117 18.48 12.38 0.88
C ALA A 117 19.94 12.35 1.36
N ALA A 118 20.61 11.20 1.30
CA ALA A 118 22.01 11.00 1.64
C ALA A 118 22.92 11.27 0.44
N THR A 119 24.23 11.31 0.67
CA THR A 119 25.22 11.53 -0.41
C THR A 119 25.17 10.43 -1.47
N TRP A 120 24.84 9.18 -1.08
CA TRP A 120 24.72 8.08 -2.04
C TRP A 120 23.57 8.27 -3.01
N HIS A 121 22.37 8.61 -2.52
CA HIS A 121 21.12 8.91 -3.26
C HIS A 121 20.58 7.88 -4.25
N TYR A 122 21.44 7.01 -4.78
CA TYR A 122 21.09 5.98 -5.72
C TYR A 122 20.37 4.81 -5.06
N ILE A 123 19.71 4.02 -5.90
CA ILE A 123 19.25 2.69 -5.54
C ILE A 123 20.42 1.78 -5.13
N GLY A 124 20.15 0.65 -4.47
CA GLY A 124 21.14 -0.38 -4.15
C GLY A 124 20.91 -1.69 -4.90
N ALA A 125 21.80 -2.68 -4.72
CA ALA A 125 21.58 -4.03 -5.24
C ALA A 125 20.62 -4.82 -4.31
N PRO A 126 19.65 -5.60 -4.81
CA PRO A 126 19.40 -5.97 -6.21
C PRO A 126 18.40 -5.07 -6.95
N ALA A 127 18.05 -3.90 -6.42
CA ALA A 127 17.09 -2.99 -7.06
C ALA A 127 17.59 -2.44 -8.41
N ASP A 128 18.83 -2.69 -8.78
CA ASP A 128 19.39 -2.38 -10.10
C ASP A 128 19.12 -3.46 -11.16
N ALA A 129 18.61 -4.66 -10.81
CA ALA A 129 18.31 -5.72 -11.77
C ALA A 129 17.22 -5.31 -12.79
N ASP A 130 17.36 -5.68 -14.06
CA ASP A 130 16.44 -5.27 -15.14
C ASP A 130 15.10 -6.02 -15.16
N SER A 131 15.11 -7.25 -14.67
CA SER A 131 14.02 -8.22 -14.83
C SER A 131 13.07 -8.27 -13.64
N ILE A 132 13.23 -7.36 -12.68
CA ILE A 132 12.48 -7.29 -11.42
C ILE A 132 11.76 -5.95 -11.27
N ILE A 133 10.91 -5.83 -10.24
CA ILE A 133 10.33 -4.54 -9.83
C ILE A 133 11.15 -3.95 -8.69
N SER A 134 11.68 -2.76 -8.88
CA SER A 134 12.22 -1.93 -7.81
C SER A 134 11.17 -0.94 -7.34
N ALA A 135 10.88 -0.97 -6.03
CA ALA A 135 9.80 -0.24 -5.40
C ALA A 135 10.29 1.06 -4.74
N GLY A 136 9.97 2.19 -5.33
CA GLY A 136 10.11 3.52 -4.72
C GLY A 136 9.04 3.79 -3.66
N ALA A 137 9.22 4.86 -2.89
CA ALA A 137 8.29 5.27 -1.85
C ALA A 137 7.64 6.62 -2.15
N VAL A 138 6.33 6.70 -1.91
CA VAL A 138 5.56 7.95 -1.88
C VAL A 138 4.92 8.19 -0.52
N THR A 139 4.54 9.44 -0.28
CA THR A 139 3.69 9.86 0.82
C THR A 139 2.21 9.60 0.52
N ALA A 140 1.33 9.76 1.52
CA ALA A 140 -0.12 9.71 1.31
C ALA A 140 -0.64 10.80 0.34
N ALA A 141 0.12 11.88 0.13
CA ALA A 141 -0.15 12.90 -0.87
C ALA A 141 0.33 12.52 -2.28
N LEU A 142 0.76 11.27 -2.49
CA LEU A 142 1.28 10.74 -3.76
C LEU A 142 2.56 11.43 -4.26
N VAL A 143 3.25 12.17 -3.39
CA VAL A 143 4.54 12.80 -3.66
C VAL A 143 5.66 11.86 -3.24
N ARG A 144 6.75 11.79 -4.03
CA ARG A 144 7.96 11.01 -3.71
C ARG A 144 8.44 11.31 -2.28
N SER A 145 8.68 10.25 -1.52
CA SER A 145 9.31 10.35 -0.20
C SER A 145 10.75 10.82 -0.34
N SER A 146 11.19 11.80 0.46
CA SER A 146 12.55 12.38 0.35
C SER A 146 13.65 11.32 0.50
N PHE A 147 13.45 10.33 1.37
CA PHE A 147 14.38 9.22 1.57
C PHE A 147 14.38 8.21 0.42
N SER A 148 13.38 8.17 -0.47
CA SER A 148 13.32 7.16 -1.52
C SER A 148 14.53 7.30 -2.44
N SER A 149 15.40 6.29 -2.43
CA SER A 149 16.49 6.18 -3.40
C SER A 149 15.94 6.20 -4.82
N TYR A 150 16.73 6.75 -5.74
CA TYR A 150 16.33 7.01 -7.11
C TYR A 150 17.43 6.61 -8.09
N GLY A 151 17.08 6.45 -9.36
CA GLY A 151 18.02 6.08 -10.40
C GLY A 151 18.80 7.29 -10.96
N PRO A 152 19.39 7.16 -12.16
CA PRO A 152 19.41 5.95 -12.96
C PRO A 152 20.28 4.87 -12.31
N THR A 153 20.22 3.67 -12.88
CA THR A 153 21.30 2.67 -12.70
C THR A 153 22.57 3.16 -13.40
N ALA A 154 23.72 2.55 -13.10
CA ALA A 154 24.98 2.95 -13.74
C ALA A 154 25.00 2.76 -15.27
N ASP A 155 24.18 1.85 -15.80
CA ASP A 155 23.99 1.67 -17.25
C ASP A 155 22.83 2.51 -17.82
N GLY A 156 22.29 3.45 -17.04
CA GLY A 156 21.36 4.47 -17.52
C GLY A 156 19.87 4.06 -17.54
N ARG A 157 19.51 2.89 -17.03
CA ARG A 157 18.10 2.46 -16.97
C ARG A 157 17.35 3.22 -15.88
N ILE A 158 16.07 3.46 -16.16
CA ILE A 158 15.12 4.05 -15.21
C ILE A 158 14.89 3.08 -14.05
N LYS A 159 15.16 3.57 -12.84
CA LYS A 159 14.81 2.95 -11.56
C LYS A 159 14.42 4.05 -10.56
N PRO A 160 13.55 3.80 -9.56
CA PRO A 160 12.74 2.59 -9.37
C PRO A 160 11.80 2.33 -10.55
N ASP A 161 11.18 1.16 -10.62
CA ASP A 161 10.20 0.86 -11.68
C ASP A 161 8.84 1.44 -11.36
N LEU A 162 8.41 1.30 -10.12
CA LEU A 162 7.09 1.68 -9.63
C LEU A 162 7.22 2.18 -8.20
N ALA A 163 6.21 2.89 -7.71
CA ALA A 163 6.18 3.39 -6.35
C ALA A 163 4.87 3.01 -5.63
N ALA A 164 4.96 2.89 -4.31
CA ALA A 164 3.80 2.71 -3.43
C ALA A 164 4.00 3.50 -2.13
N LEU A 165 2.97 3.51 -1.27
CA LEU A 165 3.02 4.21 0.02
C LEU A 165 4.19 3.69 0.85
N GLY A 166 5.15 4.57 1.16
CA GLY A 166 6.32 4.22 1.98
C GLY A 166 6.56 5.19 3.13
N THR A 167 6.05 6.43 3.09
CA THR A 167 6.07 7.34 4.25
C THR A 167 4.85 7.12 5.12
N SER A 168 5.07 6.92 6.42
CA SER A 168 4.00 6.69 7.41
C SER A 168 3.03 5.57 6.98
N ALA A 169 3.59 4.52 6.38
CA ALA A 169 2.85 3.30 6.09
C ALA A 169 2.39 2.68 7.41
N ALA A 170 1.16 2.16 7.44
CA ALA A 170 0.68 1.40 8.59
C ALA A 170 1.38 0.04 8.60
N VAL A 171 1.85 -0.40 9.75
CA VAL A 171 2.44 -1.74 9.97
C VAL A 171 1.95 -2.32 11.29
N ILE A 172 2.05 -3.64 11.45
CA ILE A 172 1.90 -4.30 12.74
C ILE A 172 3.28 -4.53 13.35
N SER A 173 3.52 -3.94 14.52
CA SER A 173 4.76 -4.13 15.27
C SER A 173 4.92 -5.56 15.77
N ALA A 174 6.12 -5.92 16.23
CA ALA A 174 6.37 -7.19 16.92
C ALA A 174 5.51 -7.39 18.19
N THR A 175 4.98 -6.31 18.77
CA THR A 175 4.04 -6.37 19.90
C THR A 175 2.57 -6.56 19.49
N GLY A 176 2.29 -6.64 18.18
CA GLY A 176 0.94 -6.76 17.63
C GLY A 176 0.18 -5.43 17.51
N ALA A 177 0.82 -4.30 17.79
CA ALA A 177 0.18 -2.99 17.70
C ALA A 177 0.25 -2.42 16.28
N SER A 178 -0.83 -1.78 15.83
CA SER A 178 -0.82 -0.99 14.59
C SER A 178 -0.06 0.32 14.81
N VAL A 179 1.07 0.48 14.13
CA VAL A 179 1.92 1.67 14.21
C VAL A 179 2.22 2.22 12.82
N ARG A 180 2.92 3.36 12.76
CA ARG A 180 3.36 3.99 11.52
C ARG A 180 4.86 3.87 11.38
N SER A 181 5.32 3.50 10.19
CA SER A 181 6.75 3.44 9.88
C SER A 181 7.03 3.99 8.48
N SER A 182 8.29 4.33 8.21
CA SER A 182 8.71 4.92 6.94
C SER A 182 9.88 4.18 6.33
N GLY A 183 9.81 3.91 5.02
CA GLY A 183 10.87 3.24 4.26
C GLY A 183 10.34 2.61 2.98
N THR A 184 11.20 2.48 1.98
CA THR A 184 10.91 1.67 0.77
C THR A 184 10.70 0.20 1.12
N SER A 185 11.19 -0.24 2.27
CA SER A 185 10.89 -1.53 2.90
C SER A 185 9.39 -1.78 3.14
N PHE A 186 8.55 -0.74 3.16
CA PHE A 186 7.09 -0.87 3.27
C PHE A 186 6.37 -0.67 1.93
N SER A 187 6.90 0.16 1.04
CA SER A 187 6.33 0.29 -0.31
C SER A 187 6.56 -0.98 -1.13
N CYS A 188 7.69 -1.67 -0.95
CA CYS A 188 8.02 -2.96 -1.55
C CYS A 188 6.95 -4.03 -1.31
N PRO A 189 6.65 -4.45 -0.06
CA PRO A 189 5.64 -5.47 0.22
C PRO A 189 4.22 -5.02 -0.14
N ILE A 190 3.87 -3.74 0.03
CA ILE A 190 2.57 -3.21 -0.45
C ILE A 190 2.42 -3.43 -1.96
N LEU A 191 3.45 -3.12 -2.74
CA LEU A 191 3.46 -3.33 -4.17
C LEU A 191 3.48 -4.82 -4.55
N ALA A 192 4.24 -5.64 -3.82
CA ALA A 192 4.28 -7.09 -4.01
C ALA A 192 2.91 -7.74 -3.80
N GLY A 193 2.16 -7.32 -2.77
CA GLY A 193 0.80 -7.83 -2.55
C GLY A 193 -0.19 -7.38 -3.62
N MET A 194 -0.08 -6.14 -4.12
CA MET A 194 -0.84 -5.70 -5.30
C MET A 194 -0.51 -6.57 -6.53
N ALA A 195 0.76 -6.82 -6.78
CA ALA A 195 1.21 -7.65 -7.90
C ALA A 195 0.72 -9.10 -7.77
N ALA A 196 0.76 -9.68 -6.56
CA ALA A 196 0.23 -11.01 -6.29
C ALA A 196 -1.27 -11.10 -6.58
N GLY A 197 -2.06 -10.12 -6.15
CA GLY A 197 -3.49 -10.06 -6.47
C GLY A 197 -3.76 -9.89 -7.97
N PHE A 198 -2.97 -9.06 -8.64
CA PHE A 198 -3.10 -8.85 -10.09
C PHE A 198 -2.77 -10.14 -10.85
N TRP A 199 -1.71 -10.84 -10.45
CA TRP A 199 -1.28 -12.06 -11.11
C TRP A 199 -2.22 -13.23 -10.81
N GLN A 200 -2.75 -13.33 -9.59
CA GLN A 200 -3.82 -14.26 -9.25
C GLN A 200 -5.03 -14.09 -10.17
N ALA A 201 -5.40 -12.85 -10.49
CA ALA A 201 -6.51 -12.56 -11.38
C ALA A 201 -6.20 -12.85 -12.87
N ASN A 202 -4.92 -13.07 -13.21
CA ASN A 202 -4.41 -13.28 -14.57
C ASN A 202 -3.35 -14.41 -14.60
N PRO A 203 -3.70 -15.64 -14.21
CA PRO A 203 -2.71 -16.69 -13.87
C PRO A 203 -1.92 -17.22 -15.08
N THR A 204 -2.33 -16.89 -16.30
CA THR A 204 -1.63 -17.29 -17.54
C THR A 204 -0.54 -16.32 -17.97
N LEU A 205 -0.41 -15.17 -17.30
CA LEU A 205 0.64 -14.20 -17.59
C LEU A 205 1.99 -14.70 -17.10
N THR A 206 3.02 -14.42 -17.89
CA THR A 206 4.42 -14.51 -17.47
C THR A 206 4.79 -13.35 -16.55
N VAL A 207 5.86 -13.50 -15.76
CA VAL A 207 6.41 -12.43 -14.89
C VAL A 207 6.65 -11.14 -15.67
N GLN A 208 7.24 -11.23 -16.87
CA GLN A 208 7.53 -10.02 -17.66
C GLN A 208 6.27 -9.33 -18.18
N GLN A 209 5.20 -10.09 -18.48
CA GLN A 209 3.89 -9.50 -18.79
C GLN A 209 3.27 -8.84 -17.55
N VAL A 210 3.38 -9.45 -16.37
CA VAL A 210 2.94 -8.85 -15.11
C VAL A 210 3.63 -7.50 -14.87
N ILE A 211 4.96 -7.47 -14.93
CA ILE A 211 5.74 -6.23 -14.80
C ILE A 211 5.31 -5.19 -15.83
N SER A 212 5.12 -5.60 -17.09
CA SER A 212 4.70 -4.70 -18.17
C SER A 212 3.33 -4.07 -17.91
N PHE A 213 2.32 -4.85 -17.51
CA PHE A 213 0.99 -4.32 -17.22
C PHE A 213 1.01 -3.39 -16.00
N LEU A 214 1.75 -3.73 -14.96
CA LEU A 214 1.89 -2.87 -13.78
C LEU A 214 2.56 -1.54 -14.14
N LYS A 215 3.67 -1.56 -14.91
CA LYS A 215 4.32 -0.33 -15.42
C LYS A 215 3.38 0.52 -16.28
N ARG A 216 2.64 -0.10 -17.20
CA ARG A 216 1.66 0.59 -18.06
C ARG A 216 0.47 1.16 -17.30
N SER A 217 0.19 0.66 -16.11
CA SER A 217 -0.85 1.18 -15.20
C SER A 217 -0.39 2.32 -14.30
N GLY A 218 0.90 2.65 -14.32
CA GLY A 218 1.52 3.66 -13.46
C GLY A 218 1.03 5.08 -13.74
N SER A 219 0.98 5.90 -12.69
CA SER A 219 0.52 7.30 -12.74
C SER A 219 1.29 8.20 -13.72
N GLN A 220 2.51 7.81 -14.11
CA GLN A 220 3.31 8.49 -15.13
C GLN A 220 3.86 7.53 -16.19
N ALA A 221 3.09 6.48 -16.53
CA ALA A 221 3.53 5.42 -17.44
C ALA A 221 4.04 5.93 -18.82
N LEU A 222 3.50 7.04 -19.31
CA LEU A 222 3.90 7.65 -20.59
C LEU A 222 5.16 8.53 -20.49
N ASN A 223 5.50 9.00 -19.29
CA ASN A 223 6.64 9.90 -19.03
C ASN A 223 7.38 9.44 -17.76
N PRO A 224 8.03 8.26 -17.78
CA PRO A 224 8.74 7.77 -16.62
C PRO A 224 10.00 8.60 -16.34
N ASP A 225 10.41 8.65 -15.07
CA ASP A 225 11.62 9.35 -14.63
C ASP A 225 12.42 8.51 -13.62
N ASN A 226 13.62 8.97 -13.27
CA ASN A 226 14.46 8.28 -12.29
C ASN A 226 13.99 8.44 -10.84
N SER A 227 13.01 9.28 -10.55
CA SER A 227 12.51 9.52 -9.19
C SER A 227 11.42 8.53 -8.78
N LEU A 228 10.41 8.33 -9.64
CA LEU A 228 9.24 7.48 -9.37
C LEU A 228 9.07 6.36 -10.40
N GLY A 229 9.94 6.28 -11.41
CA GLY A 229 9.82 5.29 -12.47
C GLY A 229 8.59 5.55 -13.31
N TYR A 230 7.78 4.51 -13.50
CA TYR A 230 6.48 4.58 -14.16
C TYR A 230 5.38 5.11 -13.24
N GLY A 231 5.69 5.40 -11.97
CA GLY A 231 4.80 6.00 -10.99
C GLY A 231 4.05 4.99 -10.12
N ILE A 232 2.90 5.40 -9.62
CA ILE A 232 2.07 4.60 -8.71
C ILE A 232 1.12 3.74 -9.57
N PRO A 233 1.20 2.41 -9.53
CA PRO A 233 0.36 1.54 -10.35
C PRO A 233 -1.09 1.54 -9.86
N ASN A 234 -2.02 1.34 -10.78
CA ASN A 234 -3.44 1.21 -10.48
C ASN A 234 -3.95 -0.18 -10.85
N PHE A 235 -4.51 -0.90 -9.87
CA PHE A 235 -4.96 -2.29 -10.05
C PHE A 235 -6.03 -2.43 -11.13
N ALA A 236 -7.05 -1.58 -11.10
CA ALA A 236 -8.14 -1.65 -12.08
C ALA A 236 -7.63 -1.32 -13.49
N THR A 237 -6.76 -0.32 -13.62
CA THR A 237 -6.11 -0.01 -14.90
C THR A 237 -5.27 -1.18 -15.40
N ALA A 238 -4.42 -1.78 -14.55
CA ALA A 238 -3.61 -2.94 -14.93
C ALA A 238 -4.49 -4.11 -15.38
N TYR A 239 -5.53 -4.43 -14.62
CA TYR A 239 -6.47 -5.50 -14.95
C TYR A 239 -7.19 -5.23 -16.28
N ASN A 240 -7.68 -4.01 -16.50
CA ASN A 240 -8.39 -3.65 -17.72
C ASN A 240 -7.49 -3.65 -18.96
N LEU A 241 -6.19 -3.31 -18.79
CA LEU A 241 -5.20 -3.44 -19.86
C LEU A 241 -4.95 -4.90 -20.24
N ALA A 242 -5.01 -5.83 -19.28
CA ALA A 242 -4.86 -7.27 -19.52
C ALA A 242 -6.16 -7.93 -20.03
N ASN A 243 -7.32 -7.39 -19.68
CA ASN A 243 -8.64 -7.96 -19.96
C ASN A 243 -9.56 -6.97 -20.72
N PRO A 244 -9.19 -6.54 -21.94
CA PRO A 244 -9.93 -5.50 -22.67
C PRO A 244 -11.37 -5.89 -23.02
N THR A 245 -11.67 -7.19 -23.09
CA THR A 245 -13.01 -7.72 -23.40
C THR A 245 -13.90 -7.90 -22.17
N ALA A 246 -13.34 -7.80 -20.96
CA ALA A 246 -14.04 -7.96 -19.69
C ALA A 246 -13.47 -7.02 -18.63
N PRO A 247 -13.52 -5.69 -18.86
CA PRO A 247 -12.94 -4.74 -17.93
C PRO A 247 -13.72 -4.75 -16.60
N LEU A 248 -12.99 -4.60 -15.50
CA LEU A 248 -13.60 -4.13 -14.26
C LEU A 248 -14.27 -2.79 -14.55
N ALA A 249 -15.49 -2.63 -14.03
CA ALA A 249 -16.13 -1.33 -14.01
C ALA A 249 -15.12 -0.32 -13.50
N ALA A 250 -15.00 0.83 -14.18
CA ALA A 250 -14.22 1.92 -13.64
C ALA A 250 -14.67 2.07 -12.19
N LEU A 251 -13.72 1.97 -11.25
CA LEU A 251 -13.94 2.54 -9.94
C LEU A 251 -14.19 4.01 -10.27
N GLN A 252 -15.46 4.38 -10.45
CA GLN A 252 -15.84 5.72 -10.15
C GLN A 252 -15.23 5.92 -8.78
N ALA A 253 -14.44 6.98 -8.64
CA ALA A 253 -14.28 7.54 -7.32
C ALA A 253 -15.72 7.87 -6.91
N THR A 254 -16.44 6.89 -6.37
CA THR A 254 -17.24 7.12 -5.21
C THR A 254 -16.20 7.66 -4.23
N THR A 255 -16.00 8.97 -4.29
CA THR A 255 -16.41 9.72 -3.12
C THR A 255 -17.70 9.04 -2.70
N LEU A 256 -17.61 8.12 -1.74
CA LEU A 256 -18.66 8.06 -0.77
C LEU A 256 -18.75 9.53 -0.38
N ALA A 257 -19.70 10.26 -0.96
CA ALA A 257 -20.17 11.50 -0.39
C ALA A 257 -20.64 10.98 0.97
N ALA A 258 -19.73 10.97 1.93
CA ALA A 258 -19.98 10.28 3.17
C ALA A 258 -21.14 11.05 3.75
N LEU A 259 -22.18 10.33 4.16
CA LEU A 259 -23.19 10.91 5.00
C LEU A 259 -22.44 11.56 6.17
N GLN A 260 -22.55 12.88 6.33
CA GLN A 260 -21.79 13.62 7.35
C GLN A 260 -22.76 14.46 8.17
N VAL A 261 -22.45 14.63 9.45
CA VAL A 261 -23.20 15.52 10.36
C VAL A 261 -22.25 16.60 10.85
N TYR A 262 -22.65 17.86 10.69
CA TYR A 262 -21.88 19.02 11.12
C TYR A 262 -22.79 20.10 11.75
N PRO A 263 -22.28 21.01 12.60
CA PRO A 263 -20.92 21.02 13.13
C PRO A 263 -20.67 19.79 14.03
N ASN A 264 -19.46 19.23 13.95
CA ASN A 264 -18.99 18.15 14.80
C ASN A 264 -17.53 18.43 15.19
N PRO A 265 -17.23 18.84 16.44
CA PRO A 265 -18.16 18.94 17.57
C PRO A 265 -19.25 20.02 17.40
N SER A 266 -20.44 19.79 17.96
CA SER A 266 -21.58 20.71 17.87
C SER A 266 -21.66 21.61 19.10
N PRO A 267 -21.57 22.94 18.94
CA PRO A 267 -21.77 23.90 20.03
C PRO A 267 -23.25 24.18 20.32
N GLY A 268 -24.16 23.78 19.43
CA GLY A 268 -25.59 24.14 19.46
C GLY A 268 -26.51 22.94 19.29
N ASP A 269 -27.82 23.19 19.29
CA ASP A 269 -28.84 22.12 19.17
C ASP A 269 -29.20 21.82 17.71
N ASP A 270 -28.77 22.69 16.79
CA ASP A 270 -28.94 22.51 15.35
C ASP A 270 -27.74 21.77 14.76
N LEU A 271 -28.04 20.77 13.94
CA LEU A 271 -27.10 19.98 13.16
C LEU A 271 -27.50 20.04 11.69
N THR A 272 -26.56 19.76 10.79
CA THR A 272 -26.79 19.63 9.35
C THR A 272 -26.29 18.28 8.91
N LEU A 273 -27.11 17.58 8.13
CA LEU A 273 -26.80 16.31 7.49
C LEU A 273 -26.46 16.56 6.02
N ASP A 274 -25.26 16.19 5.60
CA ASP A 274 -24.94 16.04 4.18
C ASP A 274 -25.58 14.76 3.65
N VAL A 275 -26.48 14.92 2.67
CA VAL A 275 -27.24 13.83 2.06
C VAL A 275 -26.59 13.43 0.74
N PRO A 276 -26.05 12.19 0.65
CA PRO A 276 -25.45 11.70 -0.57
C PRO A 276 -26.48 11.50 -1.67
N ALA A 277 -26.04 11.54 -2.93
CA ALA A 277 -26.93 11.55 -4.08
C ALA A 277 -27.90 10.36 -4.09
N GLU A 278 -27.46 9.17 -3.62
CA GLU A 278 -28.31 7.97 -3.57
C GLU A 278 -29.45 8.03 -2.53
N LEU A 279 -29.37 8.95 -1.55
CA LEU A 279 -30.42 9.14 -0.53
C LEU A 279 -31.30 10.36 -0.81
N ARG A 280 -30.93 11.21 -1.80
CA ARG A 280 -31.77 12.34 -2.22
C ARG A 280 -33.07 11.84 -2.85
N ASN A 281 -34.12 12.64 -2.72
CA ASN A 281 -35.48 12.31 -3.16
C ASN A 281 -36.09 11.08 -2.46
N THR A 282 -35.51 10.61 -1.36
CA THR A 282 -36.10 9.57 -0.51
C THR A 282 -36.41 10.15 0.88
N ALA A 283 -37.49 9.69 1.50
CA ALA A 283 -37.79 10.06 2.88
C ALA A 283 -36.79 9.36 3.81
N LEU A 284 -36.21 10.11 4.75
CA LEU A 284 -35.20 9.61 5.66
C LEU A 284 -35.71 9.64 7.10
N GLN A 285 -35.52 8.54 7.82
CA GLN A 285 -35.70 8.48 9.26
C GLN A 285 -34.35 8.65 9.94
N VAL A 286 -34.22 9.70 10.73
CA VAL A 286 -33.01 10.03 11.49
C VAL A 286 -33.26 9.78 12.98
N ARG A 287 -32.40 8.99 13.62
CA ARG A 287 -32.50 8.67 15.06
C ARG A 287 -31.18 8.93 15.77
N PHE A 288 -31.27 9.47 16.98
CA PHE A 288 -30.11 9.85 17.79
C PHE A 288 -30.06 9.00 19.06
N TYR A 289 -28.89 8.45 19.36
CA TYR A 289 -28.66 7.57 20.50
C TYR A 289 -27.53 8.12 21.38
N ASP A 290 -27.70 8.03 22.69
CA ASP A 290 -26.62 8.34 23.64
C ASP A 290 -25.55 7.22 23.67
N VAL A 291 -24.48 7.40 24.46
CA VAL A 291 -23.40 6.41 24.62
C VAL A 291 -23.84 5.06 25.19
N ARG A 292 -25.03 4.99 25.81
CA ARG A 292 -25.62 3.75 26.34
C ARG A 292 -26.53 3.07 25.31
N GLY A 293 -26.69 3.66 24.13
CA GLY A 293 -27.59 3.18 23.08
C GLY A 293 -29.06 3.55 23.31
N ALA A 294 -29.37 4.45 24.25
CA ALA A 294 -30.74 4.90 24.47
C ALA A 294 -31.13 5.92 23.39
N LEU A 295 -32.31 5.73 22.76
CA LEU A 295 -32.86 6.68 21.79
C LEU A 295 -33.22 7.99 22.50
N VAL A 296 -32.56 9.08 22.15
CA VAL A 296 -32.75 10.41 22.75
C VAL A 296 -33.57 11.36 21.89
N ALA A 297 -33.54 11.18 20.57
CA ALA A 297 -34.32 11.98 19.63
C ALA A 297 -34.56 11.23 18.31
N GLN A 298 -35.60 11.64 17.57
CA GLN A 298 -35.85 11.17 16.22
C GLN A 298 -36.49 12.27 15.37
N GLN A 299 -36.17 12.26 14.08
CA GLN A 299 -36.70 13.21 13.11
C GLN A 299 -37.01 12.49 11.80
N GLN A 300 -38.19 12.76 11.24
CA GLN A 300 -38.51 12.38 9.87
C GLN A 300 -38.14 13.52 8.93
N VAL A 301 -37.47 13.17 7.85
CA VAL A 301 -37.03 14.09 6.80
C VAL A 301 -37.78 13.71 5.52
N SER A 302 -38.58 14.64 5.01
CA SER A 302 -39.28 14.46 3.74
C SER A 302 -38.30 14.31 2.58
N ALA A 303 -38.71 13.57 1.56
CA ALA A 303 -37.95 13.44 0.32
C ALA A 303 -37.59 14.81 -0.26
N SER A 304 -36.30 15.05 -0.48
CA SER A 304 -35.78 16.32 -0.98
C SER A 304 -34.58 16.10 -1.90
N ALA A 305 -34.45 16.93 -2.92
CA ALA A 305 -33.27 16.98 -3.79
C ALA A 305 -32.10 17.75 -3.16
N ALA A 306 -32.33 18.42 -2.02
CA ALA A 306 -31.32 19.24 -1.36
C ALA A 306 -30.09 18.41 -0.96
N PRO A 307 -28.87 18.94 -1.12
CA PRO A 307 -27.65 18.26 -0.70
C PRO A 307 -27.50 18.22 0.82
N THR A 308 -28.20 19.08 1.55
CA THR A 308 -28.14 19.21 3.01
C THR A 308 -29.53 19.23 3.62
N VAL A 309 -29.64 18.73 4.84
CA VAL A 309 -30.87 18.75 5.63
C VAL A 309 -30.58 19.21 7.05
N ALA A 310 -31.39 20.13 7.56
CA ALA A 310 -31.33 20.53 8.96
C ALA A 310 -31.88 19.44 9.89
N LEU A 311 -31.09 19.09 10.89
CA LEU A 311 -31.41 18.15 11.95
C LEU A 311 -31.58 18.91 13.27
N ARG A 312 -32.69 18.67 13.96
CA ARG A 312 -33.08 19.32 15.22
C ARG A 312 -33.38 18.26 16.28
N PRO A 313 -32.35 17.59 16.83
CA PRO A 313 -32.54 16.61 17.90
C PRO A 313 -33.08 17.23 19.20
N GLY A 314 -33.13 18.55 19.32
CA GLY A 314 -33.48 19.26 20.55
C GLY A 314 -32.30 19.39 21.50
N PRO A 315 -32.53 19.82 22.75
CA PRO A 315 -31.44 20.04 23.71
C PRO A 315 -30.78 18.71 24.09
N LEU A 316 -29.51 18.56 23.71
CA LEU A 316 -28.68 17.41 24.05
C LEU A 316 -27.69 17.78 25.15
N ARG A 317 -27.46 16.88 26.10
CA ARG A 317 -26.39 17.04 27.11
C ARG A 317 -25.03 16.90 26.44
N GLN A 318 -23.99 17.51 27.00
CA GLN A 318 -22.61 17.32 26.55
C GLN A 318 -22.24 15.83 26.53
N GLY A 319 -21.66 15.37 25.43
CA GLY A 319 -21.33 13.95 25.27
C GLY A 319 -21.25 13.47 23.82
N VAL A 320 -21.02 12.18 23.65
CA VAL A 320 -20.93 11.53 22.33
C VAL A 320 -22.26 10.88 21.98
N TYR A 321 -22.71 11.07 20.75
CA TYR A 321 -23.97 10.52 20.25
C TYR A 321 -23.76 9.76 18.95
N THR A 322 -24.60 8.75 18.72
CA THR A 322 -24.70 8.05 17.43
C THR A 322 -25.96 8.51 16.72
N CYS A 323 -25.83 9.01 15.50
CA CYS A 323 -26.92 9.38 14.60
C CYS A 323 -27.06 8.28 13.54
N THR A 324 -28.23 7.66 13.44
CA THR A 324 -28.53 6.69 12.38
C THR A 324 -29.49 7.31 11.37
N VAL A 325 -29.24 7.04 10.09
CA VAL A 325 -30.08 7.48 8.97
C VAL A 325 -30.53 6.25 8.19
N GLN A 326 -31.84 6.10 8.08
CA GLN A 326 -32.49 4.98 7.41
C GLN A 326 -33.42 5.48 6.31
N SER A 327 -33.37 4.84 5.15
CA SER A 327 -34.32 5.02 4.05
C SER A 327 -35.09 3.72 3.84
N ALA A 328 -36.25 3.79 3.19
CA ALA A 328 -37.00 2.60 2.78
C ALA A 328 -36.25 1.76 1.73
N THR A 329 -35.35 2.39 0.95
CA THR A 329 -34.67 1.78 -0.20
C THR A 329 -33.21 1.41 0.06
N ALA A 330 -32.65 1.77 1.22
CA ALA A 330 -31.23 1.60 1.52
C ALA A 330 -31.00 1.08 2.95
N ALA A 331 -29.90 0.34 3.13
CA ALA A 331 -29.48 -0.12 4.46
C ALA A 331 -29.21 1.07 5.41
N PRO A 332 -29.52 0.93 6.71
CA PRO A 332 -29.31 1.99 7.69
C PRO A 332 -27.81 2.31 7.82
N ARG A 333 -27.47 3.60 7.88
CA ARG A 333 -26.11 4.10 8.06
C ARG A 333 -25.99 4.80 9.42
N ALA A 334 -24.86 4.66 10.10
CA ALA A 334 -24.61 5.26 11.41
C ALA A 334 -23.42 6.22 11.38
N LEU A 335 -23.54 7.33 12.09
CA LEU A 335 -22.57 8.41 12.22
C LEU A 335 -22.39 8.74 13.69
N ARG A 336 -21.24 9.31 14.07
CA ARG A 336 -20.98 9.79 15.43
C ARG A 336 -20.72 11.28 15.42
N PHE A 337 -21.24 11.98 16.42
CA PHE A 337 -20.90 13.38 16.68
C PHE A 337 -20.75 13.65 18.17
N VAL A 338 -20.04 14.72 18.49
CA VAL A 338 -19.80 15.18 19.86
C VAL A 338 -20.63 16.45 20.08
N LYS A 339 -21.42 16.49 21.16
CA LYS A 339 -22.08 17.68 21.67
C LYS A 339 -21.16 18.33 22.72
N LEU A 340 -20.76 19.57 22.46
CA LEU A 340 -19.99 20.40 23.41
C LEU A 340 -20.89 20.95 24.51
#